data_AF-A0A8J7GWP7-F1
#
_entry.id   AF-A0A8J7GWP7-F1
#
_cell.length_a   1.000
_cell.length_b   1.000
_cell.length_c   1.000
_cell.angle_alpha   90.00
_cell.angle_beta   90.00
_cell.angle_gamma   90.00
#
_symmetry.space_group_name_H-M   'P 1'
#
loop_
_entity.id
_entity.type
_entity.pdbx_description
1 polymer ?
#
loop_
_entity_poly.entity_id
_entity_poly.type
_entity_poly.pdbx_seq_one_letter_code
_entity_poly.pdbx_strand_id
1 'polypeptide(L)'
;MPNNTPDVSKLQDTINYMDCLSQSGFSEISSIAKLAISWLETPEWYNHLEVVADALTAIYGKADDMQNVINSEAENVNCNFKDEAFVRRMTA
;
A
#
# COMPACT_ATOMS: atom_id res chain seq x y z
N MET A 1 26.75 17.19 22.48
CA MET A 1 25.52 16.57 21.94
C MET A 1 25.97 15.70 20.75
N PRO A 2 25.68 14.40 20.70
CA PRO A 2 25.98 13.63 19.48
C PRO A 2 25.13 14.19 18.34
N ASN A 3 25.73 14.31 17.15
CA ASN A 3 25.05 14.73 15.94
C ASN A 3 23.91 13.75 15.63
N ASN A 4 22.66 14.18 15.84
CA ASN A 4 21.44 13.48 15.41
C ASN A 4 21.18 13.69 13.92
N THR A 5 22.20 13.62 13.06
CA THR A 5 21.96 13.50 11.62
C THR A 5 21.50 12.06 11.38
N PRO A 6 20.25 11.80 10.95
CA PRO A 6 19.87 10.46 10.54
C PRO A 6 20.90 9.96 9.54
N ASP A 7 21.41 8.75 9.80
CA ASP A 7 22.39 8.11 8.93
C ASP A 7 21.82 8.12 7.50
N VAL A 8 22.45 8.92 6.63
CA VAL A 8 22.00 9.12 5.25
C VAL A 8 21.96 7.78 4.52
N SER A 9 22.84 6.84 4.88
CA SER A 9 22.79 5.48 4.35
C SER A 9 21.51 4.78 4.77
N LYS A 10 21.14 4.83 6.06
CA LYS A 10 19.90 4.23 6.56
C LYS A 10 18.67 4.82 5.86
N LEU A 11 18.63 6.14 5.68
CA LEU A 11 17.54 6.81 4.97
C LEU A 11 17.44 6.34 3.52
N GLN A 12 18.58 6.25 2.81
CA GLN A 12 18.63 5.79 1.43
C GLN A 12 18.17 4.32 1.30
N ASP A 13 18.63 3.45 2.20
CA ASP A 13 18.23 2.05 2.23
C ASP A 13 16.73 1.89 2.47
N THR A 14 16.17 2.66 3.43
CA THR A 14 14.72 2.67 3.69
C THR A 14 13.92 3.15 2.48
N ILE A 15 14.36 4.20 1.79
CA ILE A 15 13.68 4.70 0.57
C ILE A 15 13.70 3.64 -0.54
N ASN A 16 14.86 3.02 -0.79
CA ASN A 16 14.98 1.97 -1.79
C ASN A 16 14.08 0.78 -1.46
N TYR A 17 13.98 0.41 -0.18
CA TYR A 17 13.11 -0.68 0.25
C TYR A 17 11.63 -0.34 0.10
N MET A 18 11.21 0.86 0.50
CA MET A 18 9.85 1.35 0.31
C MET A 18 9.45 1.42 -1.17
N ASP A 19 10.36 1.84 -2.06
CA ASP A 19 10.13 1.82 -3.51
C ASP A 19 9.93 0.38 -4.00
N CYS A 20 10.80 -0.56 -3.60
CA CYS A 20 10.64 -1.97 -3.95
C CYS A 20 9.29 -2.54 -3.50
N LEU A 21 8.86 -2.26 -2.26
CA LEU A 21 7.56 -2.65 -1.73
C LEU A 21 6.42 -2.04 -2.53
N SER A 22 6.51 -0.74 -2.84
CA SER A 22 5.51 -0.01 -3.63
C SER A 22 5.36 -0.61 -5.03
N GLN A 23 6.47 -0.83 -5.74
CA GLN A 23 6.47 -1.40 -7.09
C GLN A 23 5.87 -2.80 -7.11
N SER A 24 6.23 -3.65 -6.14
CA SER A 24 5.66 -5.00 -6.01
C SER A 24 4.16 -4.94 -5.74
N GLY A 25 3.75 -4.18 -4.72
CA GLY A 25 2.35 -4.06 -4.32
C GLY A 25 1.46 -3.52 -5.43
N PHE A 26 1.88 -2.43 -6.09
CA PHE A 26 1.12 -1.84 -7.20
C PHE A 26 1.09 -2.74 -8.44
N SER A 27 2.15 -3.50 -8.72
CA SER A 27 2.15 -4.47 -9.81
C SER A 27 1.14 -5.60 -9.57
N GLU A 28 1.03 -6.09 -8.34
CA GLU A 28 0.04 -7.10 -7.96
C GLU A 28 -1.39 -6.53 -8.04
N ILE A 29 -1.64 -5.34 -7.47
CA ILE A 29 -2.94 -4.66 -7.57
C ILE A 29 -3.34 -4.46 -9.04
N SER A 30 -2.41 -3.98 -9.88
CA SER A 30 -2.66 -3.79 -11.31
C SER A 30 -3.01 -5.10 -12.02
N SER A 31 -2.34 -6.20 -11.66
CA SER A 31 -2.58 -7.51 -12.25
C SER A 31 -3.97 -8.04 -11.89
N ILE A 32 -4.37 -7.93 -10.61
CA ILE A 32 -5.72 -8.33 -10.17
C ILE A 32 -6.79 -7.47 -10.85
N ALA A 33 -6.58 -6.15 -10.93
CA ALA A 33 -7.51 -5.25 -11.60
C ALA A 33 -7.67 -5.60 -13.08
N LYS A 34 -6.58 -5.91 -13.79
CA LYS A 34 -6.63 -6.35 -15.20
C LYS A 34 -7.43 -7.64 -15.36
N LEU A 35 -7.21 -8.63 -14.47
CA LEU A 35 -7.97 -9.88 -14.49
C LEU A 35 -9.48 -9.63 -14.28
N ALA A 36 -9.84 -8.76 -13.33
CA ALA A 36 -11.23 -8.40 -13.08
C ALA A 36 -11.88 -7.69 -14.29
N ILE A 37 -11.15 -6.78 -14.93
CA ILE A 37 -11.61 -6.10 -16.15
C ILE A 37 -11.82 -7.11 -17.28
N SER A 38 -10.84 -7.99 -17.53
CA SER A 38 -10.97 -9.03 -18.56
C SER A 38 -12.12 -9.99 -18.29
N TRP A 39 -12.45 -10.28 -17.02
CA TRP A 39 -13.61 -11.08 -16.66
C TRP A 39 -14.92 -10.39 -17.08
N LEU A 40 -15.04 -9.08 -16.83
CA LEU A 40 -16.22 -8.29 -17.19
C LEU A 40 -16.45 -8.16 -18.70
N GLU A 41 -15.43 -8.43 -19.52
CA GLU A 41 -15.54 -8.47 -20.98
C GLU A 41 -16.08 -9.81 -21.51
N THR A 42 -16.15 -10.84 -20.68
CA THR A 42 -16.69 -12.16 -21.07
C THR A 42 -18.22 -12.16 -21.07
N PRO A 43 -18.90 -12.89 -21.97
CA PRO A 43 -20.37 -12.97 -21.97
C PRO A 43 -20.98 -13.52 -20.68
N GLU A 44 -20.25 -14.33 -19.91
CA GLU A 44 -20.74 -15.04 -18.73
C GLU A 44 -20.57 -14.27 -17.42
N TRP A 45 -19.98 -13.06 -17.46
CA TRP A 45 -19.58 -12.29 -16.27
C TRP A 45 -20.69 -12.12 -15.23
N TYR A 46 -21.93 -11.95 -15.67
CA TYR A 46 -23.08 -11.68 -14.81
C TYR A 46 -23.50 -12.90 -13.98
N ASN A 47 -23.11 -14.11 -14.38
CA ASN A 47 -23.38 -15.33 -13.60
C ASN A 47 -22.41 -15.51 -12.44
N HIS A 48 -21.31 -14.74 -12.41
CA HIS A 48 -20.21 -14.88 -11.46
C HIS A 48 -19.74 -13.52 -10.92
N LEU A 49 -20.68 -12.71 -10.46
CA LEU A 49 -20.38 -11.40 -9.86
C LEU A 49 -19.49 -11.50 -8.61
N GLU A 50 -19.54 -12.63 -7.91
CA GLU A 50 -18.68 -12.93 -6.77
C GLU A 50 -17.19 -12.87 -7.13
N VAL A 51 -16.80 -13.27 -8.34
CA VAL A 51 -15.40 -13.22 -8.79
C VAL A 51 -14.89 -11.77 -8.83
N VAL A 52 -15.73 -10.84 -9.27
CA VAL A 52 -15.40 -9.41 -9.30
C VAL A 52 -15.37 -8.85 -7.89
N ALA A 53 -16.31 -9.23 -7.02
CA ALA A 53 -16.32 -8.82 -5.62
C ALA A 53 -15.07 -9.31 -4.86
N ASP A 54 -14.64 -10.54 -5.10
CA ASP A 54 -13.43 -11.13 -4.54
C ASP A 54 -12.18 -10.41 -5.05
N ALA A 55 -12.12 -10.10 -6.34
CA ALA A 55 -11.01 -9.32 -6.91
C ALA A 55 -10.93 -7.91 -6.31
N LEU A 56 -12.07 -7.22 -6.14
CA LEU A 56 -12.11 -5.91 -5.49
C LEU A 56 -11.69 -5.99 -4.01
N THR A 57 -12.11 -7.03 -3.31
CA THR A 57 -11.71 -7.28 -1.91
C THR A 57 -10.20 -7.52 -1.82
N ALA A 58 -9.63 -8.30 -2.74
CA ALA A 58 -8.19 -8.54 -2.81
C ALA A 58 -7.40 -7.26 -3.14
N ILE A 59 -7.88 -6.43 -4.06
CA ILE A 59 -7.29 -5.12 -4.37
C ILE A 59 -7.28 -4.22 -3.13
N TYR A 60 -8.42 -4.12 -2.45
CA TYR A 60 -8.55 -3.31 -1.23
C TYR A 60 -7.59 -3.80 -0.14
N GLY A 61 -7.61 -5.10 0.18
CA GLY A 61 -6.75 -5.68 1.21
C GLY A 61 -5.26 -5.45 0.90
N LYS A 62 -4.85 -5.66 -0.36
CA LYS A 62 -3.47 -5.44 -0.79
C LYS A 62 -3.05 -3.98 -0.69
N ALA A 63 -3.95 -3.05 -1.03
CA ALA A 63 -3.67 -1.62 -0.91
C ALA A 63 -3.51 -1.19 0.54
N ASP A 64 -4.38 -1.67 1.44
CA ASP A 64 -4.31 -1.41 2.88
C ASP A 64 -3.01 -1.99 3.49
N ASP A 65 -2.72 -3.26 3.20
CA ASP A 65 -1.48 -3.92 3.62
C ASP A 65 -0.25 -3.12 3.17
N MET A 66 -0.23 -2.66 1.92
CA MET A 66 0.91 -1.93 1.39
C MET A 66 1.05 -0.54 1.99
N GLN A 67 -0.06 0.16 2.25
CA GLN A 67 -0.04 1.41 2.99
C GLN A 67 0.55 1.20 4.40
N ASN A 68 0.13 0.14 5.10
CA ASN A 68 0.59 -0.17 6.45
C ASN A 68 2.10 -0.51 6.48
N VAL A 69 2.56 -1.39 5.61
CA VAL A 69 3.98 -1.80 5.57
C VAL A 69 4.88 -0.63 5.17
N ILE A 70 4.52 0.15 4.14
CA ILE A 70 5.30 1.32 3.72
C ILE A 70 5.36 2.37 4.85
N ASN A 71 4.25 2.60 5.55
CA ASN A 71 4.21 3.53 6.66
C ASN A 71 5.07 3.05 7.85
N SER A 72 5.06 1.75 8.14
CA SER A 72 5.92 1.15 9.16
C SER A 72 7.41 1.29 8.82
N GLU A 73 7.79 1.13 7.55
CA GLU A 73 9.19 1.33 7.14
C GLU A 73 9.62 2.79 7.24
N ALA A 74 8.74 3.71 6.86
CA ALA A 74 8.98 5.14 7.02
C ALA A 74 9.11 5.53 8.52
N GLU A 75 8.40 4.84 9.42
CA GLU A 75 8.48 5.07 10.87
C GLU A 75 9.87 4.74 11.44
N ASN A 76 10.54 3.71 10.90
CA ASN A 76 11.91 3.32 11.29
C ASN A 76 12.96 4.44 11.10
N VAL A 77 12.62 5.46 10.32
CA VAL A 77 13.44 6.66 10.05
C VAL A 77 12.72 7.96 10.45
N ASN A 78 11.60 7.89 11.16
CA ASN A 78 10.76 9.03 11.60
C ASN A 78 10.18 9.86 10.44
N CYS A 79 9.94 9.24 9.30
CA CYS A 79 9.35 9.86 8.11
C CYS A 79 7.95 9.30 7.78
N ASN A 80 7.32 8.59 8.71
CA ASN A 80 5.98 8.04 8.51
C ASN A 80 4.91 9.11 8.32
N PHE A 81 3.89 8.77 7.55
CA PHE A 81 2.69 9.56 7.44
C PHE A 81 1.95 9.57 8.78
N LYS A 82 1.52 10.76 9.20
CA LYS A 82 0.70 10.96 10.39
C LYS A 82 -0.60 11.58 9.94
N ASP A 83 -1.71 10.88 10.16
CA ASP A 83 -3.02 11.46 9.97
C ASP A 83 -3.27 12.48 11.08
N GLU A 84 -2.91 13.74 10.81
CA GLU A 84 -3.10 14.82 11.78
C GLU A 84 -4.58 15.02 12.15
N ALA A 85 -5.51 14.72 11.25
CA ALA A 85 -6.94 14.85 11.54
C ALA A 85 -7.39 13.77 12.52
N PHE A 86 -6.92 12.54 12.35
CA PHE A 86 -7.11 11.45 13.31
C PHE A 86 -6.44 11.75 14.65
N VAL A 87 -5.18 12.20 14.64
CA VAL A 87 -4.45 12.57 15.87
C VAL A 87 -5.19 13.67 16.65
N ARG A 88 -5.71 14.70 15.96
CA ARG A 88 -6.53 15.75 16.59
C ARG A 88 -7.81 15.22 17.23
N ARG A 89 -8.47 14.22 16.62
CA ARG A 89 -9.70 13.60 17.18
C ARG A 89 -9.42 12.76 18.42
N MET A 90 -8.26 12.12 18.51
CA MET A 90 -7.89 11.28 19.66
C MET A 90 -7.34 12.05 20.86
N THR A 91 -6.89 13.29 20.67
CA THR A 91 -6.20 14.10 21.69
C THR A 91 -7.03 15.25 22.25
N ALA A 92 -8.30 15.36 21.81
CA ALA A 92 -9.31 16.30 22.30
C ALA A 92 -10.25 15.62 23.31
#